data_AF-A0A2X2X7K2-F1
#
_entry.id   AF-A0A2X2X7K2-F1
#
_cell.length_a   1.000
_cell.length_b   1.000
_cell.length_c   1.000
_cell.angle_alpha   90.00
_cell.angle_beta   90.00
_cell.angle_gamma   90.00
#
_symmetry.space_group_name_H-M   'P 1'
#
loop_
_entity.id
_entity.type
_entity.pdbx_description
1 polymer ?
#
loop_
_entity_poly.entity_id
_entity_poly.type
_entity_poly.pdbx_seq_one_letter_code
_entity_poly.pdbx_strand_id
1 'polypeptide(L)'
;MPEKYEYHSSKEYQLKKLEYISDEIMNSEGNILICNTGLSITDFDTLSEMLKLHELAINKILIPNESKRNKKLADGQEAYRNHSRWLHFYPGEIEDIYNEFEAEIKSLKTRCENTETKILEI
;
A
#
# COMPACT_ATOMS: atom_id res chain seq x y z
N MET A 1 -5.55 37.25 16.85
CA MET A 1 -6.20 35.94 16.68
C MET A 1 -5.18 35.03 16.03
N PRO A 2 -4.78 33.89 16.62
CA PRO A 2 -3.86 32.99 15.95
C PRO A 2 -4.61 32.31 14.80
N GLU A 3 -4.00 32.31 13.62
CA GLU A 3 -4.49 31.62 12.43
C GLU A 3 -4.77 30.15 12.77
N LYS A 4 -5.99 29.70 12.47
CA LYS A 4 -6.33 28.28 12.53
C LYS A 4 -5.41 27.59 11.53
N TYR A 5 -4.48 26.78 12.00
CA TYR A 5 -3.77 25.83 11.15
C TYR A 5 -4.82 25.05 10.36
N GLU A 6 -4.89 25.29 9.05
CA GLU A 6 -5.69 24.50 8.12
C GLU A 6 -5.08 23.10 8.13
N TYR A 7 -5.67 22.24 8.95
CA TYR A 7 -5.34 20.83 8.95
C TYR A 7 -5.84 20.29 7.60
N HIS A 8 -4.95 20.23 6.60
CA HIS A 8 -5.26 19.57 5.34
C HIS A 8 -5.85 18.20 5.66
N SER A 9 -7.06 17.95 5.20
CA SER A 9 -7.74 16.70 5.51
C SER A 9 -6.86 15.54 5.01
N SER A 10 -6.75 14.46 5.78
CA SER A 10 -5.92 13.30 5.40
C SER A 10 -6.25 12.77 3.99
N LYS A 11 -7.49 12.98 3.54
CA LYS A 11 -7.97 12.64 2.20
C LYS A 11 -7.37 13.52 1.10
N GLU A 12 -7.27 14.83 1.30
CA GLU A 12 -6.62 15.73 0.32
C GLU A 12 -5.15 15.37 0.15
N TYR A 13 -4.47 15.01 1.25
CA TYR A 13 -3.08 14.57 1.19
C TYR A 13 -2.94 13.25 0.42
N GLN A 14 -3.82 12.28 0.66
CA GLN A 14 -3.83 11.01 -0.07
C GLN A 14 -4.05 11.24 -1.57
N LEU A 15 -5.05 12.04 -1.96
CA LEU A 15 -5.32 12.33 -3.36
C LEU A 15 -4.11 12.98 -4.06
N LYS A 16 -3.52 14.01 -3.44
CA LYS A 16 -2.31 14.68 -3.99
C LYS A 16 -1.13 13.73 -4.14
N LYS A 17 -0.97 12.77 -3.22
CA LYS A 17 0.05 11.73 -3.34
C LYS A 17 -0.20 10.86 -4.58
N LEU A 18 -1.45 10.46 -4.84
CA LEU A 18 -1.80 9.67 -6.01
C LEU A 18 -1.64 10.46 -7.31
N GLU A 19 -2.01 11.74 -7.32
CA GLU A 19 -1.78 12.66 -8.45
C GLU A 19 -0.29 12.79 -8.76
N TYR A 20 0.56 12.97 -7.74
CA TYR A 20 2.00 13.02 -7.93
C TYR A 20 2.54 11.71 -8.53
N ILE A 21 2.11 10.57 -8.01
CA ILE A 21 2.53 9.26 -8.51
C ILE A 21 2.07 9.07 -9.96
N SER A 22 0.83 9.44 -10.30
CA SER A 22 0.32 9.29 -11.67
C SER A 22 1.06 10.21 -12.65
N ASP A 23 1.35 11.46 -12.27
CA ASP A 23 2.10 12.41 -13.10
C ASP A 23 3.54 11.92 -13.35
N GLU A 24 4.25 11.45 -12.31
CA GLU A 24 5.57 10.83 -12.47
C GLU A 24 5.54 9.62 -13.41
N ILE A 25 4.50 8.80 -13.31
CA ILE A 25 4.31 7.64 -14.17
C ILE A 25 4.08 8.07 -15.63
N MET A 26 3.20 9.05 -15.87
CA MET A 26 2.90 9.57 -17.21
C MET A 26 4.13 10.16 -17.88
N ASN A 27 5.00 10.80 -17.11
CA ASN A 27 6.23 11.41 -17.59
C ASN A 27 7.40 10.41 -17.71
N SER A 28 7.20 9.13 -17.34
CA SER A 28 8.21 8.08 -17.46
C SER A 28 8.08 7.31 -18.78
N GLU A 29 9.21 7.14 -19.49
CA GLU A 29 9.26 6.26 -20.68
C GLU A 29 9.41 4.79 -20.24
N GLY A 30 8.31 4.07 -19.97
CA GLY A 30 8.39 2.62 -19.77
C GLY A 30 7.27 1.91 -19.02
N ASN A 31 7.49 0.61 -18.77
CA ASN A 31 6.58 -0.28 -18.05
C ASN A 31 6.44 0.14 -16.57
N ILE A 32 5.20 0.38 -16.13
CA ILE A 32 4.88 0.93 -14.81
C ILE A 32 5.01 -0.16 -13.72
N LEU A 33 5.83 0.13 -12.70
CA LEU A 33 6.08 -0.74 -11.55
C LEU A 33 5.60 -0.05 -10.27
N ILE A 34 4.61 -0.62 -9.59
CA ILE A 34 4.16 -0.13 -8.29
C ILE A 34 4.67 -1.09 -7.20
N CYS A 35 5.57 -0.57 -6.35
CA CYS A 35 5.97 -1.24 -5.12
C CYS A 35 4.91 -0.98 -4.04
N ASN A 36 4.23 -2.03 -3.60
CA ASN A 36 3.13 -1.93 -2.64
C ASN A 36 3.60 -1.66 -1.19
N THR A 37 4.29 -0.54 -0.95
CA THR A 37 4.57 -0.07 0.41
C THR A 37 3.71 1.15 0.70
N GLY A 38 2.43 0.90 1.02
CA GLY A 38 1.49 1.90 1.55
C GLY A 38 0.47 2.45 0.57
N LEU A 39 0.04 1.65 -0.41
CA LEU A 39 -1.14 1.92 -1.23
C LEU A 39 -2.21 0.89 -0.90
N SER A 40 -3.41 1.36 -0.56
CA SER A 40 -4.58 0.51 -0.39
C SER A 40 -5.08 0.01 -1.75
N ILE A 41 -5.97 -0.98 -1.73
CA ILE A 41 -6.66 -1.44 -2.94
C ILE A 41 -7.41 -0.28 -3.63
N THR A 42 -7.98 0.64 -2.84
CA THR A 42 -8.69 1.81 -3.36
C THR A 42 -7.75 2.81 -4.02
N ASP A 43 -6.52 2.95 -3.49
CA ASP A 43 -5.49 3.76 -4.12
C ASP A 43 -5.07 3.17 -5.48
N PHE A 44 -5.01 1.83 -5.56
CA PHE A 44 -4.73 1.13 -6.81
C PHE A 44 -5.84 1.33 -7.85
N ASP A 45 -7.11 1.24 -7.45
CA ASP A 45 -8.25 1.51 -8.34
C ASP A 45 -8.18 2.95 -8.87
N THR A 46 -7.91 3.91 -7.98
CA THR A 46 -7.79 5.33 -8.32
C THR A 46 -6.65 5.59 -9.30
N LEU A 47 -5.46 5.03 -9.04
CA LEU A 47 -4.32 5.13 -9.95
C LEU A 47 -4.61 4.47 -11.29
N SER A 48 -5.27 3.31 -11.30
CA SER A 48 -5.66 2.62 -12.53
C SER A 48 -6.61 3.47 -13.37
N GLU A 49 -7.58 4.15 -12.75
CA GLU A 49 -8.49 5.06 -13.43
C GLU A 49 -7.79 6.30 -14.00
N MET A 50 -6.88 6.91 -13.22
CA MET A 50 -6.08 8.05 -13.68
C MET A 50 -5.21 7.68 -14.89
N LEU A 51 -4.55 6.51 -14.85
CA LEU A 51 -3.66 6.06 -15.92
C LEU A 51 -4.40 5.65 -17.20
N LYS A 52 -5.62 5.10 -17.07
CA LYS A 52 -6.47 4.74 -18.22
C LYS A 52 -6.77 5.93 -19.13
N LEU A 53 -6.88 7.15 -18.58
CA LEU A 53 -7.09 8.38 -19.36
C LEU A 53 -5.94 8.68 -20.33
N HIS A 54 -4.77 8.09 -20.08
CA HIS A 54 -3.55 8.26 -20.86
C HIS A 54 -3.14 6.98 -21.60
N GLU A 55 -4.05 6.01 -21.75
CA GLU A 55 -3.78 4.69 -22.36
C GLU A 55 -2.67 3.91 -21.66
N LEU A 56 -2.40 4.24 -20.38
CA LEU A 56 -1.41 3.57 -19.55
C LEU A 56 -2.08 2.53 -18.65
N ALA A 57 -1.38 1.40 -18.46
CA ALA A 57 -1.83 0.31 -17.60
C ALA A 57 -0.72 -0.10 -16.62
N ILE A 58 -1.13 -0.52 -15.41
CA ILE A 58 -0.19 -1.04 -14.43
C ILE A 58 0.12 -2.49 -14.77
N ASN A 59 1.36 -2.76 -15.18
CA ASN A 59 1.72 -4.08 -15.69
C ASN A 59 2.13 -5.05 -14.57
N LYS A 60 2.73 -4.52 -13.50
CA LYS A 60 3.28 -5.34 -12.41
C LYS A 60 3.07 -4.69 -11.04
N ILE A 61 2.63 -5.51 -10.08
CA ILE A 61 2.57 -5.14 -8.66
C ILE A 61 3.54 -6.04 -7.88
N LEU A 62 4.41 -5.43 -7.10
CA LEU A 62 5.32 -6.17 -6.22
C LEU A 62 4.74 -6.25 -4.81
N ILE A 63 4.61 -7.46 -4.29
CA ILE A 63 4.23 -7.73 -2.91
C ILE A 63 5.36 -8.49 -2.19
N PRO A 64 5.53 -8.31 -0.88
CA PRO A 64 6.51 -9.08 -0.12
C PRO A 64 6.14 -10.56 -0.18
N ASN A 65 7.13 -11.43 -0.44
CA ASN A 65 6.92 -12.87 -0.39
C ASN A 65 6.60 -13.39 1.01
N GLU A 66 6.07 -14.61 1.11
CA GLU A 66 5.65 -15.22 2.38
C GLU A 66 6.76 -15.21 3.44
N SER A 67 8.01 -15.49 3.04
CA SER A 67 9.16 -15.46 3.97
C SER A 67 9.38 -14.07 4.59
N LYS A 68 9.28 -13.01 3.80
CA LYS A 68 9.38 -11.63 4.29
C LYS A 68 8.21 -11.23 5.17
N ARG A 69 6.99 -11.66 4.83
CA ARG A 69 5.78 -11.39 5.63
C ARG A 69 5.88 -12.06 7.00
N ASN A 70 6.23 -13.35 7.02
CA ASN A 70 6.46 -14.10 8.26
C ASN A 70 7.61 -13.52 9.09
N LYS A 71 8.69 -13.08 8.45
CA LYS A 71 9.79 -12.41 9.15
C LYS A 71 9.31 -11.12 9.81
N LYS A 72 8.55 -10.29 9.10
CA LYS A 72 8.00 -9.03 9.64
C LYS A 72 7.07 -9.27 10.84
N LEU A 73 6.26 -10.34 10.79
CA LEU A 73 5.44 -10.76 11.93
C LEU A 73 6.31 -11.13 13.14
N ALA A 74 7.33 -11.97 12.93
CA ALA A 74 8.24 -12.39 13.99
C ALA A 74 9.02 -11.20 14.60
N ASP A 75 9.55 -10.31 13.75
CA ASP A 75 10.25 -9.09 14.18
C ASP A 75 9.31 -8.19 15.00
N GLY A 76 8.05 -8.06 14.59
CA GLY A 76 7.02 -7.31 15.32
C GLY A 76 6.71 -7.92 16.68
N GLN A 77 6.48 -9.24 16.73
CA GLN A 77 6.23 -9.98 17.97
C GLN A 77 7.42 -9.87 18.95
N GLU A 78 8.65 -9.95 18.44
CA GLU A 78 9.86 -9.76 19.24
C GLU A 78 9.95 -8.33 19.78
N ALA A 79 9.71 -7.32 18.94
CA ALA A 79 9.70 -5.92 19.36
C ALA A 79 8.64 -5.67 20.45
N TYR A 80 7.45 -6.23 20.30
CA TYR A 80 6.40 -6.15 21.32
C TYR A 80 6.80 -6.86 22.61
N ARG A 81 7.37 -8.06 22.53
CA ARG A 81 7.85 -8.76 23.72
C ARG A 81 8.90 -7.95 24.49
N ASN A 82 9.83 -7.32 23.78
CA ASN A 82 10.93 -6.57 24.37
C ASN A 82 10.54 -5.16 24.82
N HIS A 83 9.55 -4.56 24.18
CA HIS A 83 9.23 -3.14 24.32
C HIS A 83 7.74 -2.84 24.51
N SER A 84 6.90 -3.82 24.88
CA SER A 84 5.44 -3.66 25.07
C SER A 84 5.06 -2.47 25.94
N ARG A 85 5.87 -2.18 26.98
CA ARG A 85 5.64 -1.03 27.87
C ARG A 85 5.79 0.34 27.18
N TRP A 86 6.48 0.39 26.04
CA TRP A 86 6.76 1.58 25.25
C TRP A 86 6.00 1.63 23.92
N LEU A 87 5.34 0.52 23.57
CA LEU A 87 4.57 0.40 22.35
C LEU A 87 3.09 0.57 22.69
N HIS A 88 2.40 1.42 21.94
CA HIS A 88 0.96 1.62 22.05
C HIS A 88 0.19 0.54 21.29
N PHE A 89 0.51 -0.73 21.54
CA PHE A 89 -0.18 -1.87 20.96
C PHE A 89 -0.85 -2.70 22.06
N TYR A 90 -2.04 -3.25 21.81
CA TYR A 90 -2.63 -4.26 22.67
C TYR A 90 -2.07 -5.66 22.34
N PRO A 91 -2.11 -6.61 23.29
CA PRO A 91 -1.71 -7.99 23.01
C PRO A 91 -2.58 -8.60 21.90
N GLY A 92 -1.98 -8.99 20.78
CA GLY A 92 -2.69 -9.52 19.60
C GLY A 92 -2.82 -8.53 18.44
N GLU A 93 -2.56 -7.24 18.66
CA GLU A 93 -2.74 -6.22 17.60
C GLU A 93 -1.79 -6.42 16.42
N ILE A 94 -0.61 -6.99 16.66
CA ILE A 94 0.38 -7.27 15.61
C ILE A 94 -0.11 -8.41 14.70
N GLU A 95 -0.73 -9.43 15.29
CA GLU A 95 -1.37 -10.52 14.57
C GLU A 95 -2.58 -10.03 13.79
N ASP A 96 -3.37 -9.13 14.36
CA ASP A 96 -4.53 -8.53 13.68
C ASP A 96 -4.08 -7.73 12.44
N ILE A 97 -3.09 -6.86 12.59
CA ILE A 97 -2.49 -6.11 11.47
C ILE A 97 -1.93 -7.05 10.39
N TYR A 98 -1.27 -8.15 10.81
CA TYR A 98 -0.76 -9.14 9.87
C TYR A 98 -1.89 -9.83 9.09
N ASN A 99 -2.96 -10.24 9.78
CA ASN A 99 -4.11 -10.89 9.16
C ASN A 99 -4.85 -9.95 8.19
N GLU A 100 -5.01 -8.68 8.56
CA GLU A 100 -5.56 -7.64 7.66
C GLU A 100 -4.72 -7.53 6.40
N PHE A 101 -3.39 -7.47 6.53
CA PHE A 101 -2.49 -7.40 5.40
C PHE A 101 -2.56 -8.65 4.48
N GLU A 102 -2.65 -9.86 5.05
CA GLU A 102 -2.86 -11.08 4.26
C GLU A 102 -4.19 -11.05 3.50
N ALA A 103 -5.26 -10.54 4.14
CA ALA A 103 -6.57 -10.40 3.51
C ALA A 103 -6.53 -9.38 2.35
N GLU A 104 -5.82 -8.27 2.51
CA GLU A 104 -5.60 -7.27 1.45
C GLU A 104 -4.86 -7.88 0.26
N ILE A 105 -3.76 -8.61 0.50
CA ILE A 105 -3.02 -9.30 -0.56
C ILE A 105 -3.92 -10.28 -1.32
N LYS A 106 -4.73 -11.06 -0.59
CA LYS A 106 -5.65 -12.01 -1.19
C LYS A 106 -6.69 -11.31 -2.07
N SER A 107 -7.28 -10.23 -1.57
CA SER A 107 -8.25 -9.42 -2.32
C SER A 107 -7.62 -8.81 -3.58
N LEU A 108 -6.40 -8.29 -3.46
CA LEU A 108 -5.62 -7.76 -4.59
C LEU A 108 -5.38 -8.83 -5.65
N LYS A 109 -4.96 -10.04 -5.25
CA LYS A 109 -4.78 -11.18 -6.16
C LYS A 109 -6.06 -11.51 -6.93
N THR A 110 -7.18 -11.67 -6.23
CA THR A 110 -8.48 -11.95 -6.86
C THR A 110 -8.92 -10.85 -7.82
N ARG A 111 -8.64 -9.57 -7.52
CA ARG A 111 -8.95 -8.47 -8.44
C ARG A 111 -8.09 -8.49 -9.70
N CYS A 112 -6.80 -8.75 -9.55
CA CYS A 112 -5.87 -8.76 -10.68
C CYS A 112 -6.03 -9.98 -11.59
N GLU A 113 -6.67 -11.07 -11.15
CA GLU A 113 -6.92 -12.29 -11.96
C GLU A 113 -7.58 -12.00 -13.32
N ASN A 114 -8.45 -10.99 -13.38
CA ASN A 114 -9.18 -10.61 -14.60
C ASN A 114 -8.51 -9.45 -15.36
N THR A 115 -7.29 -9.08 -15.01
CA THR A 115 -6.55 -7.98 -15.63
C THR A 115 -5.22 -8.46 -16.19
N GLU A 116 -4.60 -7.68 -17.08
CA GLU A 116 -3.24 -7.96 -17.55
C GLU A 116 -2.15 -7.71 -16.49
N THR A 117 -2.55 -7.18 -15.32
CA THR A 117 -1.68 -6.87 -14.19
C THR A 117 -1.12 -8.13 -13.56
N LYS A 118 0.21 -8.26 -13.53
CA LYS A 118 0.89 -9.39 -12.87
C LYS A 118 1.29 -9.04 -11.44
N ILE A 119 0.92 -9.88 -10.49
CA ILE A 119 1.43 -9.79 -9.11
C ILE A 119 2.69 -10.64 -9.00
N LEU A 120 3.77 -10.04 -8.48
CA LEU A 120 5.04 -10.71 -8.25
C LEU A 120 5.39 -10.66 -6.76
N GLU A 121 5.66 -11.83 -6.18
CA GLU A 121 6.17 -11.94 -4.81
C GLU A 121 7.69 -11.84 -4.82
N ILE A 122 8.25 -10.89 -4.06
CA ILE A 122 9.69 -10.63 -3.99
C ILE A 122 10.24 -10.71 -2.58
#